data_AF-A0A433B2Z1-F1
#
_entry.id   AF-A0A433B2Z1-F1
#
_cell.length_a   1.000
_cell.length_b   1.000
_cell.length_c   1.000
_cell.angle_alpha   90.00
_cell.angle_beta   90.00
_cell.angle_gamma   90.00
#
_symmetry.space_group_name_H-M   'P 1'
#
loop_
_entity.id
_entity.type
_entity.pdbx_description
1 polymer ?
#
loop_
_entity_poly.entity_id
_entity_poly.type
_entity_poly.pdbx_seq_one_letter_code
_entity_poly.pdbx_strand_id
1 'polypeptide(L)'
;HAEFFHQVPDEFLSDLLPVAKKVAIAIGAPHYNILQFVPHVHFHIIPKPNEEQGLGVGWPHFNPTQDELAAKARHITEAISKFD
;
A
#
# COMPACT_ATOMS: atom_id res chain seq x y z
N HIS A 1 2.72 16.25 8.49
CA HIS A 1 3.73 15.26 8.89
C HIS A 1 3.00 14.18 9.68
N ALA A 2 3.14 12.92 9.27
CA ALA A 2 2.57 11.75 9.95
C ALA A 2 3.58 10.60 9.87
N GLU A 3 3.71 9.82 10.94
CA GLU A 3 4.65 8.68 10.99
C GLU A 3 4.07 7.48 10.25
N PHE A 4 2.79 7.18 10.48
CA PHE A 4 2.05 6.07 9.86
C PHE A 4 0.90 6.55 8.99
N PHE A 5 0.55 5.75 7.98
CA PHE A 5 -0.50 6.09 7.02
C PHE A 5 -1.86 6.36 7.66
N HIS A 6 -2.25 5.56 8.67
CA HIS A 6 -3.52 5.72 9.41
C HIS A 6 -3.56 6.96 10.32
N GLN A 7 -2.49 7.76 10.37
CA GLN A 7 -2.46 9.05 11.08
C GLN A 7 -2.64 10.24 10.13
N VAL A 8 -2.71 10.01 8.81
CA VAL A 8 -2.95 11.05 7.82
C VAL A 8 -4.44 11.34 7.76
N PRO A 9 -4.88 12.61 7.91
CA PRO A 9 -6.29 12.96 7.75
C PRO A 9 -6.82 12.63 6.35
N ASP A 10 -8.05 12.14 6.27
CA ASP A 10 -8.68 11.67 5.03
C ASP A 10 -8.72 12.73 3.93
N GLU A 11 -8.85 14.01 4.29
CA GLU A 11 -8.83 15.14 3.34
C GLU A 11 -7.53 15.22 2.53
N PHE A 12 -6.42 14.70 3.04
CA PHE A 12 -5.14 14.66 2.33
C PHE A 12 -4.94 13.34 1.56
N LEU A 13 -5.72 12.30 1.88
CA LEU A 13 -5.60 10.99 1.24
C LEU A 13 -6.24 10.96 -0.15
N SER A 14 -7.30 11.74 -0.36
CA SER A 14 -8.05 11.75 -1.62
C SER A 14 -7.20 12.09 -2.84
N ASP A 15 -6.19 12.95 -2.68
CA ASP A 15 -5.34 13.42 -3.78
C ASP A 15 -4.10 12.54 -4.01
N LEU A 16 -3.75 11.69 -3.05
CA LEU A 16 -2.48 10.98 -3.03
C LEU A 16 -2.32 10.00 -4.20
N LEU A 17 -3.27 9.09 -4.38
CA LEU A 17 -3.23 8.09 -5.46
C LEU A 17 -3.47 8.71 -6.85
N PRO A 18 -4.39 9.67 -7.03
CA PRO A 18 -4.48 10.43 -8.28
C PRO A 18 -3.18 11.12 -8.68
N VAL A 19 -2.44 11.70 -7.73
CA VAL A 19 -1.12 12.29 -8.00
C VAL A 19 -0.09 11.21 -8.34
N ALA A 20 -0.03 10.11 -7.60
CA ALA A 20 0.88 8.99 -7.92
C ALA A 20 0.65 8.44 -9.33
N LYS A 21 -0.61 8.33 -9.77
CA LYS A 21 -0.98 7.97 -11.16
C LYS A 21 -0.44 8.98 -12.17
N LYS A 22 -0.62 10.29 -11.94
CA LYS A 22 -0.10 11.35 -12.83
C LYS A 22 1.42 11.26 -12.95
N VAL A 23 2.12 11.02 -11.85
CA VAL A 23 3.58 10.82 -11.83
C VAL A 23 3.98 9.61 -12.65
N ALA A 24 3.33 8.45 -12.45
CA ALA A 24 3.63 7.23 -13.21
C ALA A 24 3.45 7.40 -14.72
N ILE A 25 2.40 8.12 -15.14
CA ILE A 25 2.18 8.47 -16.55
C ILE A 25 3.29 9.41 -17.06
N ALA A 26 3.62 10.45 -16.29
CA ALA A 26 4.61 11.46 -16.68
C ALA A 26 6.02 10.88 -16.84
N ILE A 27 6.41 9.91 -16.00
CA ILE A 27 7.71 9.22 -16.12
C ILE A 27 7.70 8.12 -17.18
N GLY A 28 6.56 7.83 -17.80
CA GLY A 28 6.42 6.81 -18.85
C GLY A 28 6.70 5.40 -18.37
N ALA A 29 6.40 5.07 -17.10
CA ALA A 29 6.63 3.73 -16.56
C ALA A 29 5.43 2.80 -16.85
N PRO A 30 5.53 1.83 -17.78
CA PRO A 30 4.45 0.89 -18.05
C PRO A 30 4.25 -0.12 -16.91
N HIS A 31 5.32 -0.39 -16.16
CA HIS A 31 5.34 -1.27 -15.00
C HIS A 31 6.01 -0.55 -13.84
N TYR A 32 5.35 -0.52 -12.68
CA TYR A 32 5.86 0.15 -11.48
C TYR A 32 5.19 -0.39 -10.21
N ASN A 33 5.84 -0.16 -9.07
CA ASN A 33 5.30 -0.44 -7.74
C ASN A 33 5.04 0.88 -6.98
N ILE A 34 4.07 0.84 -6.06
CA ILE A 34 3.82 1.90 -5.10
C ILE A 34 4.13 1.35 -3.70
N LEU A 35 4.99 2.01 -2.92
CA LEU A 35 5.46 1.53 -1.62
C LEU A 35 5.64 2.67 -0.60
N GLN A 36 5.33 2.42 0.67
CA GLN A 36 5.71 3.26 1.81
C GLN A 36 6.55 2.40 2.78
N PHE A 37 7.63 2.96 3.36
CA PHE A 37 8.58 2.16 4.16
C PHE A 37 9.18 2.85 5.40
N VAL A 38 9.31 4.19 5.45
CA VAL A 38 9.98 4.88 6.57
C VAL A 38 9.00 5.58 7.51
N PRO A 39 9.39 5.98 8.74
CA PRO A 39 8.54 6.68 9.73
C PRO A 39 8.26 8.15 9.35
N HIS A 40 7.85 8.35 8.11
CA HIS A 40 7.26 9.57 7.58
C HIS A 40 6.50 9.18 6.31
N VAL A 41 5.19 9.44 6.27
CA VAL A 41 4.36 9.01 5.14
C VAL A 41 4.82 9.69 3.85
N HIS A 42 5.39 8.87 2.97
CA HIS A 42 5.60 9.17 1.57
C HIS A 42 5.48 7.89 0.76
N PHE A 43 5.05 8.03 -0.49
CA PHE A 43 4.89 6.92 -1.40
C PHE A 43 5.98 6.99 -2.47
N HIS A 44 6.75 5.93 -2.58
CA HIS A 44 7.63 5.71 -3.70
C HIS A 44 6.81 5.27 -4.91
N ILE A 45 7.10 5.84 -6.08
CA ILE A 45 6.68 5.32 -7.38
C ILE A 45 7.95 4.76 -8.02
N ILE A 46 8.05 3.43 -8.10
CA ILE A 46 9.29 2.74 -8.46
C ILE A 46 9.09 2.04 -9.81
N PRO A 47 9.64 2.57 -10.93
CA PRO A 47 9.62 1.86 -12.21
C PRO A 47 10.28 0.48 -12.12
N LYS A 48 9.70 -0.49 -12.84
CA LYS A 48 10.18 -1.87 -12.94
C LYS A 48 10.41 -2.23 -14.42
N PRO A 49 11.52 -1.79 -15.04
CA PRO A 49 11.74 -1.97 -16.48
C PRO A 49 12.08 -3.40 -16.89
N ASN A 50 12.57 -4.23 -15.97
CA ASN A 50 12.93 -5.64 -16.15
C ASN A 50 12.93 -6.34 -14.78
N GLU A 51 13.37 -7.60 -14.71
CA GLU A 51 13.39 -8.39 -13.47
C GLU A 51 14.50 -7.96 -12.50
N GLU A 52 15.65 -7.50 -12.99
CA GLU A 52 16.82 -7.17 -12.16
C GLU A 52 16.77 -5.77 -11.51
N GLN A 53 16.07 -4.81 -12.13
CA GLN A 53 16.02 -3.40 -11.69
C GLN A 53 14.68 -3.03 -11.04
N GLY A 54 14.70 -2.05 -10.14
CA GLY A 54 13.49 -1.58 -9.43
C GLY A 54 13.25 -2.31 -8.11
N LEU A 55 12.00 -2.40 -7.67
CA LEU A 55 11.65 -3.03 -6.39
C LEU A 55 11.75 -4.56 -6.49
N GLY A 56 12.56 -5.17 -5.62
CA GLY A 56 12.57 -6.62 -5.40
C GLY A 56 11.49 -7.00 -4.37
N VAL A 57 10.63 -7.97 -4.71
CA VAL A 57 9.57 -8.45 -3.83
C VAL A 57 9.81 -9.93 -3.49
N GLY A 58 10.16 -10.19 -2.24
CA GLY A 58 10.14 -11.55 -1.69
C GLY A 58 8.71 -11.91 -1.27
N TRP A 59 8.25 -13.11 -1.65
CA TRP A 59 6.89 -13.57 -1.35
C TRP A 59 6.89 -14.81 -0.43
N PRO A 60 7.24 -14.67 0.86
CA PRO A 60 7.19 -15.77 1.81
C PRO A 60 5.72 -16.10 2.15
N HIS A 61 5.11 -16.95 1.34
CA HIS A 61 3.71 -17.32 1.50
C HIS A 61 3.48 -18.12 2.80
N PHE A 62 2.40 -17.79 3.51
CA PHE A 62 1.90 -18.50 4.68
C PHE A 62 0.58 -19.21 4.32
N ASN A 63 0.40 -20.45 4.78
CA ASN A 63 -0.78 -21.29 4.51
C ASN A 63 -1.66 -21.42 5.77
N PRO A 64 -2.58 -20.47 6.04
CA PRO A 64 -3.51 -20.56 7.16
C PRO A 64 -4.60 -21.61 6.92
N THR A 65 -5.18 -22.10 8.02
CA THR A 65 -6.41 -22.88 8.00
C THR A 65 -7.62 -21.99 7.73
N GLN A 66 -8.73 -22.60 7.31
CA GLN A 66 -10.00 -21.88 7.10
C GLN A 66 -10.53 -21.25 8.41
N ASP A 67 -10.34 -21.91 9.54
CA ASP A 67 -10.79 -21.42 10.85
C ASP A 67 -10.01 -20.16 11.28
N GLU A 68 -8.68 -20.14 11.06
CA GLU A 68 -7.84 -18.97 11.31
C GLU A 68 -8.24 -17.78 10.44
N LEU A 69 -8.51 -18.02 9.15
CA LEU A 69 -8.99 -16.99 8.23
C LEU A 69 -10.35 -16.44 8.65
N ALA A 70 -11.31 -17.31 9.01
CA ALA A 70 -12.63 -16.90 9.46
C ALA A 70 -12.57 -16.08 10.75
N ALA A 71 -11.73 -16.48 11.71
CA ALA A 71 -11.50 -15.74 12.93
C ALA A 71 -10.91 -14.35 12.66
N LYS A 72 -9.92 -14.26 11.77
CA LYS A 72 -9.29 -12.98 11.39
C LYS A 72 -10.27 -12.06 10.67
N ALA A 73 -11.08 -12.59 9.75
CA ALA A 73 -12.08 -11.81 9.02
C ALA A 73 -13.14 -11.19 9.94
N ARG A 74 -13.64 -11.97 10.92
CA ARG A 74 -14.56 -11.44 11.95
C ARG A 74 -13.95 -10.28 12.72
N HIS A 75 -12.72 -10.48 13.23
CA HIS A 75 -12.02 -9.45 13.98
C HIS A 75 -11.81 -8.15 13.17
N ILE A 76 -11.41 -8.25 11.89
CA ILE A 76 -11.22 -7.07 11.04
C ILE A 76 -12.54 -6.35 10.81
N THR A 77 -13.62 -7.08 10.53
CA THR A 77 -14.93 -6.49 10.25
C THR A 77 -15.48 -5.74 11.47
N GLU A 78 -15.38 -6.34 12.66
CA GLU A 78 -15.76 -5.70 13.93
C GLU A 78 -14.90 -4.47 14.29
N ALA A 79 -13.64 -4.45 13.86
CA ALA A 79 -12.75 -3.30 14.08
C ALA A 79 -13.08 -2.15 13.13
N ILE A 80 -13.34 -2.45 11.85
CA ILE A 80 -13.67 -1.44 10.83
C ILE A 80 -15.00 -0.76 11.15
N SER A 81 -16.00 -1.49 11.64
CA SER A 81 -17.32 -0.93 11.97
C SER A 81 -17.32 0.11 13.10
N LYS A 82 -16.15 0.40 13.71
CA LYS A 82 -15.98 1.45 14.72
C LYS A 82 -15.54 2.79 14.14
N PHE A 83 -15.22 2.82 12.84
CA PHE A 83 -14.86 4.02 12.10
C PHE A 83 -16.06 4.64 11.37
N ASP A 84 -17.20 3.92 11.31
CA ASP A 84 -18.52 4.43 10.91
C ASP A 84 -19.23 5.11 12.10
#